data_AF-A0A956UCC2-F1
#
_entry.id   AF-A0A956UCC2-F1
#
_cell.length_a   1.000
_cell.length_b   1.000
_cell.length_c   1.000
_cell.angle_alpha   90.00
_cell.angle_beta   90.00
_cell.angle_gamma   90.00
#
_symmetry.space_group_name_H-M   'P 1'
#
loop_
_entity.id
_entity.type
_entity.pdbx_description
1 polymer ?
#
loop_
_entity_poly.entity_id
_entity_poly.type
_entity_poly.pdbx_seq_one_letter_code
_entity_poly.pdbx_strand_id
1 'polypeptide(L)'
;MAKIDESYLQELKDAGLFVSSPYSSTHGWSDGVRVGKPTTTPGNSIAGYKAGYVVIGAEAVEPPEMDAPMVVLYSVDNKWIVHSQECVPKLGPGDFVNEWSTPAEAIEDILDFYFGDPGRMNLKAERKLAHQRRKDSSQ
;
A
#
# COMPACT_ATOMS: atom_id res chain seq x y z
N MET A 1 18.53 0.94 -9.31
CA MET A 1 17.60 0.79 -8.17
C MET A 1 18.27 -0.13 -7.17
N ALA A 2 18.20 0.19 -5.89
CA ALA A 2 18.71 -0.67 -4.81
C ALA A 2 17.65 -1.71 -4.44
N LYS A 3 18.06 -2.97 -4.29
CA LYS A 3 17.17 -4.03 -3.81
C LYS A 3 16.85 -3.78 -2.33
N ILE A 4 15.59 -4.02 -1.96
CA ILE A 4 15.16 -3.94 -0.56
C ILE A 4 15.77 -5.11 0.20
N ASP A 5 16.46 -4.82 1.31
CA ASP A 5 16.97 -5.87 2.19
C ASP A 5 15.78 -6.68 2.75
N GLU A 6 15.93 -8.00 2.78
CA GLU A 6 14.88 -8.90 3.21
C GLU A 6 14.51 -8.71 4.68
N SER A 7 15.44 -8.25 5.52
CA SER A 7 15.19 -7.94 6.93
C SER A 7 14.11 -6.86 7.10
N TYR A 8 14.13 -5.80 6.29
CA TYR A 8 13.10 -4.75 6.30
C TYR A 8 11.73 -5.27 5.84
N LEU A 9 11.72 -6.17 4.85
CA LEU A 9 10.47 -6.80 4.42
C LEU A 9 9.93 -7.77 5.46
N GLN A 10 10.81 -8.43 6.22
CA GLN A 10 10.43 -9.30 7.32
C GLN A 10 9.79 -8.52 8.46
N GLU A 11 10.28 -7.32 8.77
CA GLU A 11 9.66 -6.45 9.78
C GLU A 11 8.19 -6.13 9.47
N LEU A 12 7.89 -5.80 8.21
CA LEU A 12 6.51 -5.58 7.77
C LEU A 12 5.65 -6.85 7.91
N LYS A 13 6.19 -8.01 7.56
CA LYS A 13 5.50 -9.31 7.70
C LYS A 13 5.26 -9.67 9.17
N ASP A 14 6.23 -9.40 10.04
CA ASP A 14 6.15 -9.65 11.48
C ASP A 14 5.11 -8.75 12.15
N ALA A 15 4.88 -7.54 11.62
CA ALA A 15 3.76 -6.67 11.98
C ALA A 15 2.39 -7.18 11.46
N GLY A 16 2.35 -8.32 10.77
CA GLY A 16 1.15 -8.92 10.20
C GLY A 16 0.72 -8.33 8.87
N LEU A 17 1.58 -7.55 8.19
CA LEU A 17 1.26 -7.03 6.86
C LEU A 17 1.54 -8.08 5.79
N PHE A 18 0.73 -8.04 4.73
CA PHE A 18 1.02 -8.76 3.50
C PHE A 18 2.11 -8.01 2.73
N VAL A 19 3.13 -8.71 2.27
CA VAL A 19 4.18 -8.19 1.37
C VAL A 19 4.22 -9.06 0.12
N SER A 20 4.07 -8.45 -1.05
CA SER A 20 4.12 -9.18 -2.32
C SER A 20 5.52 -9.64 -2.69
N SER A 21 5.61 -10.55 -3.66
CA SER A 21 6.85 -10.73 -4.43
C SER A 21 7.28 -9.40 -5.08
N PRO A 22 8.59 -9.16 -5.25
CA PRO A 22 9.08 -7.98 -5.94
C PRO A 22 8.60 -7.93 -7.40
N TYR A 23 8.41 -6.72 -7.93
CA TYR A 23 8.14 -6.53 -9.35
C TYR A 23 9.28 -7.06 -10.21
N SER A 24 8.94 -7.54 -11.41
CA SER A 24 9.93 -8.03 -12.37
C SER A 24 10.94 -6.95 -12.74
N SER A 25 12.12 -7.38 -13.20
CA SER A 25 13.17 -6.48 -13.68
C SER A 25 12.78 -5.60 -14.87
N THR A 26 11.70 -5.97 -15.59
CA THR A 26 11.13 -5.20 -16.70
C THR A 26 10.12 -4.14 -16.26
N HIS A 27 9.74 -4.13 -14.98
CA HIS A 27 8.82 -3.14 -14.43
C HIS A 27 9.54 -1.81 -14.18
N GLY A 28 8.82 -0.68 -14.33
CA GLY A 28 9.37 0.65 -14.08
C GLY A 28 9.75 0.91 -12.61
N TRP A 29 9.39 0.01 -11.71
CA TRP A 29 9.76 -0.04 -10.29
C TRP A 29 10.33 -1.41 -9.95
N SER A 30 11.33 -1.87 -10.73
CA SER A 30 11.98 -3.16 -10.52
C SER A 30 12.40 -3.32 -9.05
N ASP A 31 12.23 -4.52 -8.50
CA ASP A 31 12.48 -4.85 -7.08
C ASP A 31 11.55 -4.16 -6.06
N GLY A 32 10.61 -3.33 -6.51
CA GLY A 32 9.57 -2.77 -5.63
C GLY A 32 8.55 -3.82 -5.20
N VAL A 33 7.94 -3.61 -4.03
CA VAL A 33 6.94 -4.52 -3.46
C VAL A 33 5.65 -3.78 -3.18
N ARG A 34 4.54 -4.52 -3.14
CA ARG A 34 3.28 -4.03 -2.55
C ARG A 34 3.18 -4.49 -1.11
N VAL A 35 2.65 -3.61 -0.28
CA VAL A 35 2.34 -3.87 1.11
C VAL A 35 0.87 -3.57 1.33
N GLY A 36 0.19 -4.44 2.07
CA GLY A 36 -1.23 -4.27 2.39
C GLY A 36 -1.54 -4.82 3.78
N LYS A 37 -2.59 -4.30 4.41
CA LYS A 37 -3.05 -4.78 5.71
C LYS A 37 -4.17 -5.81 5.53
N PRO A 38 -3.95 -7.10 5.90
CA PRO A 38 -5.02 -8.09 5.94
C PRO A 38 -6.12 -7.70 6.93
N THR A 39 -7.35 -8.15 6.68
CA THR A 39 -8.48 -7.94 7.61
C THR A 39 -8.28 -8.57 8.98
N THR A 40 -7.41 -9.59 9.07
CA THR A 40 -7.04 -10.27 10.31
C THR A 40 -6.03 -9.47 11.15
N THR A 41 -5.38 -8.46 10.57
CA THR A 41 -4.34 -7.67 11.23
C THR A 41 -4.96 -6.39 11.79
N PRO A 42 -4.86 -6.14 13.11
CA PRO A 42 -5.42 -4.94 13.75
C PRO A 42 -4.72 -3.67 13.24
N GLY A 43 -5.40 -2.54 13.23
CA GLY A 43 -4.82 -1.26 12.80
C GLY A 43 -5.84 -0.36 12.12
N ASN A 44 -5.35 0.70 11.50
CA ASN A 44 -6.14 1.65 10.71
C ASN A 44 -6.80 0.95 9.53
N SER A 45 -8.10 1.13 9.36
CA SER A 45 -8.87 0.54 8.26
C SER A 45 -9.92 1.52 7.73
N ILE A 46 -10.42 1.23 6.52
CA ILE A 46 -11.51 1.99 5.92
C ILE A 46 -12.74 1.09 5.87
N ALA A 47 -13.83 1.51 6.52
CA ALA A 47 -15.07 0.74 6.54
C ALA A 47 -15.54 0.38 5.12
N GLY A 48 -15.80 -0.91 4.91
CA GLY A 48 -16.22 -1.46 3.62
C GLY A 48 -15.14 -1.44 2.53
N TYR A 49 -13.87 -1.15 2.86
CA TYR A 49 -12.72 -1.33 1.96
C TYR A 49 -12.48 -2.78 1.62
N LYS A 50 -12.34 -3.01 0.32
CA LYS A 50 -12.08 -4.28 -0.32
C LYS A 50 -11.23 -3.93 -1.53
N ALA A 51 -9.92 -4.09 -1.40
CA ALA A 51 -9.02 -4.13 -2.55
C ALA A 51 -8.62 -5.57 -2.79
N GLY A 52 -8.69 -5.97 -4.07
CA GLY A 52 -8.05 -7.19 -4.52
C GLY A 52 -6.64 -6.85 -5.00
N TYR A 53 -5.67 -7.64 -4.57
CA TYR A 53 -4.42 -7.77 -5.32
C TYR A 53 -4.60 -8.95 -6.28
N VAL A 54 -4.09 -8.83 -7.50
CA VAL A 54 -4.11 -9.94 -8.47
C VAL A 54 -2.66 -10.24 -8.80
N VAL A 55 -2.17 -11.40 -8.35
CA VAL A 55 -0.90 -11.94 -8.81
C VAL A 55 -1.17 -12.59 -10.16
N ILE A 56 -0.47 -12.16 -11.21
CA ILE A 56 -0.56 -12.77 -12.53
C ILE A 56 0.63 -13.72 -12.68
N GLY A 57 0.39 -15.03 -12.68
CA GLY A 57 1.43 -16.05 -12.83
C GLY A 57 0.96 -17.46 -12.44
N ALA A 58 1.76 -18.48 -12.79
CA ALA A 58 1.44 -19.89 -12.51
C ALA A 58 1.45 -20.26 -11.01
N GLU A 59 2.05 -19.42 -10.16
CA GLU A 59 2.10 -19.55 -8.71
C GLU A 59 1.31 -18.44 -8.00
N ALA A 60 0.23 -17.96 -8.62
CA ALA A 60 -0.61 -16.93 -8.04
C ALA A 60 -1.28 -17.46 -6.76
N VAL A 61 -0.72 -17.10 -5.62
CA VAL A 61 -1.40 -17.22 -4.32
C VAL A 61 -2.44 -16.11 -4.25
N GLU A 62 -3.69 -16.48 -3.96
CA GLU A 62 -4.72 -15.47 -3.69
C GLU A 62 -4.26 -14.62 -2.50
N PRO A 63 -4.13 -13.29 -2.69
CA PRO A 63 -3.77 -12.44 -1.58
C PRO A 63 -4.88 -12.40 -0.54
N PRO A 64 -4.55 -12.18 0.74
CA PRO A 64 -5.55 -12.07 1.78
C PRO A 64 -6.50 -10.90 1.49
N GLU A 65 -7.74 -10.98 2.01
CA GLU A 65 -8.64 -9.83 1.98
C GLU A 65 -8.02 -8.67 2.77
N MET A 66 -8.07 -7.47 2.19
CA MET A 66 -7.50 -6.25 2.77
C MET A 66 -8.60 -5.22 3.03
N ASP A 67 -8.54 -4.59 4.20
CA ASP A 67 -9.46 -3.54 4.67
C ASP A 67 -8.83 -2.14 4.66
N ALA A 68 -7.62 -2.00 4.12
CA ALA A 68 -6.92 -0.74 3.96
C ALA A 68 -6.23 -0.64 2.59
N PRO A 69 -6.00 0.59 2.10
CA PRO A 69 -5.27 0.83 0.85
C PRO A 69 -3.89 0.20 0.86
N MET A 70 -3.50 -0.37 -0.29
CA MET A 70 -2.14 -0.85 -0.48
C MET A 70 -1.18 0.33 -0.64
N VAL A 71 0.06 0.10 -0.22
CA VAL A 71 1.19 0.97 -0.52
C VAL A 71 2.19 0.22 -1.38
N VAL A 72 2.96 0.97 -2.17
CA VAL A 72 4.09 0.46 -2.94
C VAL A 72 5.36 1.03 -2.32
N LEU A 73 6.32 0.15 -2.07
CA LEU A 73 7.67 0.49 -1.62
C LEU A 73 8.66 0.15 -2.73
N TYR A 74 9.50 1.09 -3.14
CA TYR A 74 10.57 0.87 -4.09
C TYR A 74 11.69 1.89 -3.90
N SER A 75 12.85 1.67 -4.54
CA SER A 75 13.93 2.64 -4.53
C SER A 75 14.20 3.21 -5.92
N VAL A 76 14.52 4.50 -5.98
CA VAL A 76 14.92 5.21 -7.20
C VAL A 76 15.87 6.34 -6.82
N ASP A 77 16.93 6.55 -7.60
CA ASP A 77 17.90 7.65 -7.41
C ASP A 77 18.39 7.83 -5.96
N ASN A 78 18.72 6.72 -5.29
CA ASN A 78 19.16 6.66 -3.89
C ASN A 78 18.13 7.14 -2.86
N LYS A 79 16.85 7.15 -3.23
CA LYS A 79 15.71 7.42 -2.33
C LYS A 79 14.82 6.20 -2.22
N TRP A 80 14.11 6.13 -1.11
CA TRP A 80 13.06 5.15 -0.85
C TRP A 80 11.72 5.82 -0.99
N ILE A 81 10.87 5.26 -1.84
CA ILE A 81 9.57 5.84 -2.16
C ILE A 81 8.50 4.95 -1.55
N VAL A 82 7.62 5.56 -0.76
CA VAL A 82 6.38 4.96 -0.27
C VAL A 82 5.23 5.71 -0.92
N HIS A 83 4.41 5.04 -1.71
CA HIS A 83 3.22 5.68 -2.24
C HIS A 83 1.97 4.83 -2.09
N SER A 84 0.83 5.48 -1.95
CA SER A 84 -0.49 4.87 -2.08
C SER A 84 -1.29 5.60 -3.14
N GLN A 85 -1.59 4.93 -4.24
CA GLN A 85 -2.32 5.50 -5.36
C GLN A 85 -3.57 4.68 -5.68
N GLU A 86 -4.72 5.23 -5.34
CA GLU A 86 -6.03 4.64 -5.65
C GLU A 86 -6.70 5.37 -6.84
N CYS A 87 -6.25 6.57 -7.21
CA CYS A 87 -6.75 7.31 -8.37
C CYS A 87 -5.78 7.28 -9.56
N VAL A 88 -6.32 7.02 -10.75
CA VAL A 88 -5.60 6.95 -12.03
C VAL A 88 -6.32 7.85 -13.04
N PRO A 89 -5.63 8.65 -13.88
CA PRO A 89 -4.18 8.69 -14.12
C PRO A 89 -3.39 9.67 -13.24
N LYS A 90 -4.06 10.43 -12.37
CA LYS A 90 -3.43 11.40 -11.46
C LYS A 90 -3.80 11.09 -10.02
N LEU A 91 -2.91 11.48 -9.09
CA LEU A 91 -3.16 11.41 -7.66
C LEU A 91 -4.47 12.13 -7.32
N GLY A 92 -5.35 11.42 -6.63
CA GLY A 92 -6.59 11.98 -6.12
C GLY A 92 -6.46 12.39 -4.66
N PRO A 93 -7.52 13.00 -4.09
CA PRO A 93 -7.59 13.28 -2.67
C PRO A 93 -7.36 12.01 -1.85
N GLY A 94 -6.38 12.05 -0.94
CA GLY A 94 -5.97 10.93 -0.10
C GLY A 94 -4.85 10.06 -0.68
N ASP A 95 -4.47 10.22 -1.95
CA ASP A 95 -3.25 9.61 -2.48
C ASP A 95 -2.02 10.39 -2.02
N PHE A 96 -0.90 9.68 -1.83
CA PHE A 96 0.35 10.28 -1.38
C PHE A 96 1.56 9.58 -1.98
N VAL A 97 2.67 10.32 -2.05
CA VAL A 97 4.01 9.84 -2.38
C VAL A 97 4.96 10.49 -1.38
N ASN A 98 5.58 9.68 -0.55
CA ASN A 98 6.61 10.09 0.40
C ASN A 98 7.98 9.60 -0.07
N GLU A 99 9.01 10.40 0.19
CA GLU A 99 10.38 10.09 -0.16
C GLU A 99 11.26 10.09 1.09
N TRP A 100 12.07 9.06 1.24
CA TRP A 100 12.92 8.85 2.40
C TRP A 100 14.37 8.62 1.98
N SER A 101 15.30 8.99 2.86
CA SER A 101 16.73 8.84 2.57
C SER A 101 17.21 7.43 2.90
N THR A 102 16.52 6.75 3.82
CA THR A 102 16.87 5.41 4.29
C THR A 102 15.71 4.43 4.15
N PRO A 103 15.98 3.12 4.03
CA PRO A 103 14.92 2.12 4.02
C PRO A 103 14.18 2.07 5.36
N ALA A 104 14.88 2.27 6.48
CA ALA A 104 14.27 2.27 7.81
C ALA A 104 13.16 3.32 7.95
N GLU A 105 13.43 4.57 7.53
CA GLU A 105 12.41 5.64 7.52
C GLU A 105 11.20 5.26 6.65
N ALA A 106 11.42 4.60 5.51
CA ALA A 106 10.34 4.15 4.65
C ALA A 106 9.51 3.03 5.27
N ILE A 107 10.13 2.12 6.03
CA ILE A 107 9.41 1.08 6.79
C ILE A 107 8.60 1.71 7.92
N GLU A 108 9.19 2.63 8.69
CA GLU A 108 8.49 3.38 9.74
C GLU A 108 7.28 4.14 9.19
N ASP A 109 7.40 4.76 8.01
CA ASP A 109 6.29 5.45 7.33
C ASP A 109 5.13 4.50 6.97
N ILE A 110 5.44 3.28 6.53
CA ILE A 110 4.44 2.26 6.22
C ILE A 110 3.75 1.77 7.49
N LEU A 111 4.52 1.53 8.56
CA LEU A 111 3.98 1.10 9.84
C LEU A 111 3.10 2.19 10.46
N ASP A 112 3.51 3.46 10.40
CA ASP A 112 2.71 4.59 10.87
C ASP A 112 1.40 4.72 10.06
N PHE A 113 1.44 4.52 8.74
CA PHE A 113 0.22 4.53 7.92
C PHE A 113 -0.82 3.48 8.38
N TYR A 114 -0.38 2.26 8.70
CA TYR A 114 -1.28 1.17 9.08
C TYR A 114 -1.59 1.09 10.58
N PHE A 115 -0.70 1.56 11.45
CA PHE A 115 -0.79 1.34 12.91
C PHE A 115 -0.61 2.60 13.75
N GLY A 116 -0.12 3.69 13.15
CA GLY A 116 0.07 4.99 13.78
C GLY A 116 -1.15 5.89 13.60
N ASP A 117 -0.96 7.12 13.13
CA ASP A 117 -2.02 8.13 13.06
C ASP A 117 -3.20 7.72 12.14
N PRO A 118 -4.42 7.49 12.69
CA PRO A 118 -5.60 7.18 11.88
C PRO A 118 -5.96 8.30 10.88
N GLY A 119 -5.53 9.53 11.14
CA GLY A 119 -5.68 10.69 10.26
C GLY A 119 -5.18 10.46 8.84
N ARG A 120 -4.12 9.64 8.68
CA ARG A 120 -3.56 9.30 7.38
C ARG A 120 -4.52 8.52 6.48
N MET A 121 -5.47 7.82 7.08
CA MET A 121 -6.46 7.01 6.39
C MET A 121 -7.79 7.74 6.17
N ASN A 122 -8.08 8.78 6.95
CA ASN A 122 -9.34 9.53 6.91
C ASN A 122 -9.60 10.19 5.56
N LEU A 123 -8.60 10.83 4.94
CA LEU A 123 -8.78 11.47 3.63
C LEU A 123 -9.21 10.47 2.53
N LYS A 124 -8.68 9.24 2.58
CA LYS A 124 -9.07 8.17 1.67
C LYS A 124 -10.48 7.65 2.02
N ALA A 125 -10.81 7.51 3.29
CA ALA A 125 -12.13 7.08 3.75
C ALA A 125 -13.24 8.05 3.32
N GLU A 126 -13.03 9.36 3.51
CA GLU A 126 -13.96 10.41 3.09
C GLU A 126 -14.22 10.36 1.58
N ARG A 127 -13.15 10.21 0.79
CA ARG A 127 -13.27 10.14 -0.67
C ARG A 127 -14.10 8.94 -1.11
N LYS A 128 -13.90 7.79 -0.47
CA LYS A 128 -14.66 6.58 -0.75
C LYS A 128 -16.15 6.74 -0.44
N LEU A 129 -16.47 7.29 0.74
CA LEU A 129 -17.85 7.58 1.11
C LEU A 129 -18.51 8.55 0.10
N ALA A 130 -17.78 9.58 -0.34
CA ALA A 130 -18.27 10.51 -1.36
C ALA A 130 -18.47 9.87 -2.74
N HIS A 131 -17.74 8.81 -3.07
CA HIS A 131 -17.94 8.04 -4.30
C HIS A 131 -19.18 7.14 -4.22
N GLN A 132 -19.37 6.47 -3.08
CA GLN A 132 -20.55 5.63 -2.84
C GLN A 132 -21.84 6.45 -2.91
N ARG A 133 -21.91 7.58 -2.19
CA ARG A 133 -23.08 8.49 -2.22
C ARG A 133 -23.47 8.94 -3.63
N ARG A 134 -22.49 9.16 -4.52
CA ARG A 134 -22.75 9.55 -5.91
C ARG A 134 -23.35 8.42 -6.74
N LYS A 135 -22.91 7.18 -6.50
CA LYS A 135 -23.50 6.00 -7.17
C LYS A 135 -24.94 5.78 -6.73
N ASP A 136 -25.21 5.89 -5.43
CA ASP A 136 -26.54 5.65 -4.88
C ASP A 136 -27.56 6.73 -5.31
N SER A 137 -27.09 7.96 -5.60
CA SER A 137 -27.94 9.05 -6.11
C SER A 137 -28.24 8.96 -7.62
N SER A 138 -27.65 7.98 -8.32
CA SER A 138 -27.81 7.78 -9.77
C SER A 138 -28.69 6.58 -10.11
N GLN A 139 -29.37 5.99 -9.11
CA GLN A 139 -30.39 4.94 -9.25
C GLN A 139 -31.76 5.50 -8.88
#